data_AF-A0A372JHD1-F1
#
_entry.id   AF-A0A372JHD1-F1
#
_cell.length_a   1.000
_cell.length_b   1.000
_cell.length_c   1.000
_cell.angle_alpha   90.00
_cell.angle_beta   90.00
_cell.angle_gamma   90.00
#
_symmetry.space_group_name_H-M   'P 1'
#
loop_
_entity.id
_entity.type
_entity.pdbx_description
1 polymer ?
#
loop_
_entity_poly.entity_id
_entity_poly.type
_entity_poly.pdbx_seq_one_letter_code
_entity_poly.pdbx_strand_id
1 'polypeptide(L)'
;MFVAGRLGRRTVRCTGVPPRVLLHEYARLSERAGGWPLALADAAPVFGVRRVPRQRVMLTAVQAEVALAVDGRRTPAGVAAELGRPVVVCLEAVRALTALGLVERPVVGVGGPLRRRVRHPGEVPGGRLEPPPVDLETLMRLRAALERV
;
A
#
# COMPACT_ATOMS: atom_id res chain seq x y z
N MET A 1 -17.81 -5.43 -17.69
CA MET A 1 -16.37 -5.12 -17.52
C MET A 1 -15.91 -5.80 -16.23
N PHE A 2 -14.85 -6.61 -16.26
CA PHE A 2 -14.33 -7.31 -15.08
C PHE A 2 -13.20 -6.49 -14.46
N VAL A 3 -13.31 -6.15 -13.18
CA VAL A 3 -12.19 -5.60 -12.41
C VAL A 3 -11.71 -6.68 -11.47
N ALA A 4 -10.54 -7.23 -11.77
CA ALA A 4 -9.88 -8.21 -10.93
C ALA A 4 -9.08 -7.49 -9.84
N GLY A 5 -9.63 -7.44 -8.63
CA GLY A 5 -8.92 -6.98 -7.44
C GLY A 5 -8.25 -8.16 -6.74
N ARG A 6 -6.96 -8.03 -6.43
CA ARG A 6 -6.22 -9.03 -5.65
C ARG A 6 -6.15 -8.56 -4.20
N LEU A 7 -6.97 -9.15 -3.33
CA LEU A 7 -6.84 -9.03 -1.87
C LEU A 7 -6.10 -10.27 -1.35
N GLY A 8 -4.78 -10.15 -1.17
CA GLY A 8 -3.93 -11.28 -0.77
C GLY A 8 -3.94 -12.43 -1.79
N ARG A 9 -4.19 -13.66 -1.33
CA ARG A 9 -4.24 -14.88 -2.20
C ARG A 9 -5.59 -15.11 -2.87
N ARG A 10 -6.61 -14.30 -2.59
CA ARG A 10 -7.96 -14.46 -3.15
C ARG A 10 -8.20 -13.39 -4.21
N THR A 11 -8.50 -13.82 -5.44
CA THR A 11 -9.07 -12.95 -6.47
C THR A 11 -10.55 -12.80 -6.19
N VAL A 12 -10.97 -11.60 -5.82
CA VAL A 12 -12.40 -11.27 -5.74
C VAL A 12 -12.83 -10.81 -7.13
N ARG A 13 -13.79 -11.52 -7.73
CA ARG A 13 -14.41 -11.13 -9.00
C ARG A 13 -15.69 -10.39 -8.69
N CYS A 14 -15.69 -9.08 -8.84
CA CYS A 14 -16.90 -8.29 -8.77
C CYS A 14 -17.52 -8.24 -10.18
N THR A 15 -18.56 -9.02 -10.44
CA THR A 15 -19.34 -8.92 -11.68
C THR A 15 -20.39 -7.82 -11.58
N GLY A 16 -20.47 -6.95 -12.59
CA GLY A 16 -21.58 -6.00 -12.73
C GLY A 16 -21.46 -4.69 -11.94
N VAL A 17 -20.30 -4.37 -11.36
CA VAL A 17 -20.13 -3.08 -10.67
C VAL A 17 -19.94 -1.96 -11.71
N PRO A 18 -20.77 -0.89 -11.68
CA PRO A 18 -20.60 0.24 -12.58
C PRO A 18 -19.24 0.92 -12.36
N PRO A 19 -18.53 1.36 -13.42
CA PRO A 19 -17.22 1.99 -13.28
C PRO A 19 -17.19 3.20 -12.32
N ARG A 20 -18.25 4.01 -12.31
CA ARG A 20 -18.41 5.13 -11.38
C ARG A 20 -18.35 4.72 -9.91
N VAL A 21 -18.90 3.54 -9.57
CA VAL A 21 -18.87 3.01 -8.20
C VAL A 21 -17.45 2.60 -7.83
N LEU A 22 -16.71 1.99 -8.76
CA LEU A 22 -15.31 1.63 -8.52
C LEU A 22 -14.41 2.85 -8.35
N LEU A 23 -14.62 3.90 -9.14
CA LEU A 23 -13.87 5.16 -9.01
C LEU A 23 -14.20 5.86 -7.68
N HIS A 24 -15.48 5.88 -7.29
CA HIS A 24 -15.90 6.43 -6.00
C HIS A 24 -15.27 5.68 -4.83
N GLU A 25 -15.33 4.34 -4.84
CA GLU A 25 -14.70 3.54 -3.79
C GLU A 25 -13.19 3.67 -3.80
N TYR A 26 -12.56 3.74 -4.98
CA TYR A 26 -11.12 4.00 -5.07
C TYR A 26 -10.75 5.35 -4.44
N ALA A 27 -11.49 6.42 -4.75
CA ALA A 27 -11.28 7.74 -4.14
C ALA A 27 -11.45 7.68 -2.62
N ARG A 28 -12.59 7.15 -2.14
CA ARG A 28 -12.90 6.97 -0.72
C ARG A 28 -11.83 6.14 0.02
N LEU A 29 -11.32 5.08 -0.60
CA LEU A 29 -10.27 4.24 -0.03
C LEU A 29 -8.91 4.92 -0.07
N SER A 30 -8.61 5.71 -1.11
CA SER A 30 -7.35 6.46 -1.24
C SER A 30 -7.22 7.54 -0.17
N GLU A 31 -8.32 8.26 0.12
CA GLU A 31 -8.40 9.22 1.23
C GLU A 31 -8.12 8.50 2.55
N ARG A 32 -8.77 7.36 2.78
CA ARG A 32 -8.57 6.55 4.00
C ARG A 32 -7.18 5.93 4.08
N ALA A 33 -6.48 5.72 2.97
CA ALA A 33 -5.10 5.24 2.95
C ALA A 33 -4.11 6.31 3.44
N GLY A 34 -4.56 7.57 3.57
CA GLY A 34 -3.79 8.65 4.18
C GLY A 34 -2.53 9.01 3.39
N GLY A 35 -2.46 8.67 2.10
CA GLY A 35 -1.27 8.86 1.25
C GLY A 35 -0.41 7.60 1.07
N TRP A 36 -0.82 6.44 1.59
CA TRP A 36 -0.30 5.16 1.11
C TRP A 36 -0.86 4.85 -0.28
N PRO A 37 -0.02 4.44 -1.24
CA PRO A 37 -0.49 3.88 -2.50
C PRO A 37 -1.36 2.65 -2.22
N LEU A 38 -2.60 2.63 -2.72
CA LEU A 38 -3.57 1.55 -2.43
C LEU A 38 -3.02 0.15 -2.79
N ALA A 39 -2.22 0.04 -3.86
CA ALA A 39 -1.57 -1.21 -4.24
C ALA A 39 -0.55 -1.72 -3.21
N LEU A 40 0.05 -0.82 -2.43
CA LEU A 40 1.04 -1.15 -1.40
C LEU A 40 0.43 -1.27 0.00
N ALA A 41 -0.75 -0.68 0.22
CA ALA A 41 -1.46 -0.68 1.50
C ALA A 41 -1.58 -2.07 2.13
N ASP A 42 -1.88 -3.10 1.33
CA ASP A 42 -2.13 -4.45 1.86
C ASP A 42 -0.98 -5.43 1.57
N ALA A 43 -0.13 -5.09 0.60
CA ALA A 43 0.87 -5.99 0.02
C ALA A 43 2.31 -5.64 0.42
N ALA A 44 2.59 -4.41 0.84
CA ALA A 44 3.92 -4.03 1.26
C ALA A 44 4.24 -4.62 2.65
N PRO A 45 5.46 -5.15 2.87
CA PRO A 45 5.92 -5.45 4.21
C PRO A 45 5.91 -4.19 5.07
N VAL A 46 5.47 -4.31 6.31
CA VAL A 46 5.44 -3.20 7.26
C VAL A 46 6.79 -3.12 7.96
N PHE A 47 7.41 -1.94 7.98
CA PHE A 47 8.69 -1.70 8.65
C PHE A 47 8.51 -0.73 9.82
N GLY A 48 8.96 -1.15 11.01
CA GLY A 48 9.01 -0.29 12.18
C GLY A 48 10.22 0.63 12.10
N VAL A 49 10.09 1.86 12.60
CA VAL A 49 11.19 2.81 12.64
C VAL A 49 12.18 2.39 13.75
N ARG A 50 13.43 2.09 13.36
CA ARG A 50 14.47 1.55 14.26
C ARG A 50 14.96 2.55 15.32
N ARG A 51 14.71 3.85 15.15
CA ARG A 51 15.07 4.91 16.11
C ARG A 51 13.94 5.92 16.16
N VAL A 52 13.07 5.78 17.15
CA VAL A 52 12.07 6.80 17.46
C VAL A 52 12.79 7.94 18.19
N PRO A 53 12.70 9.20 17.73
CA PRO A 53 13.16 10.34 18.53
C PRO A 53 12.45 10.28 19.89
N ARG A 54 13.07 10.75 20.99
CA ARG A 54 12.48 10.67 22.34
C ARG A 54 11.17 11.47 22.43
N GLN A 55 10.07 10.87 22.00
CA GLN A 55 8.73 11.42 21.96
C GLN A 55 7.79 10.43 22.63
N ARG A 56 7.05 10.88 23.63
CA ARG A 56 6.03 10.07 24.31
C ARG A 56 4.75 10.15 23.49
N VAL A 57 4.34 9.03 22.91
CA VAL A 57 3.11 8.92 22.11
C VAL A 57 2.18 7.96 22.81
N MET A 58 0.92 8.35 23.00
CA MET A 58 -0.12 7.43 23.50
C MET A 58 -0.57 6.52 22.36
N LEU A 59 -0.44 5.22 22.57
CA LEU A 59 -0.91 4.20 21.63
C LEU A 59 -2.14 3.50 22.20
N THR A 60 -3.10 3.17 21.35
CA THR A 60 -4.16 2.23 21.71
C THR A 60 -3.57 0.83 21.90
N ALA A 61 -4.29 -0.06 22.58
CA ALA A 61 -3.84 -1.44 22.77
C ALA A 61 -3.52 -2.13 21.43
N VAL A 62 -4.39 -1.95 20.43
CA VAL A 62 -4.20 -2.51 19.08
C VAL A 62 -2.97 -1.91 18.39
N GLN A 63 -2.74 -0.60 18.51
CA GLN A 63 -1.55 0.05 17.95
C GLN A 63 -0.26 -0.47 18.60
N ALA A 64 -0.27 -0.68 19.92
CA ALA A 64 0.87 -1.24 20.63
C ALA A 64 1.16 -2.70 20.21
N GLU A 65 0.12 -3.54 20.12
CA GLU A 65 0.23 -4.92 19.61
C GLU A 65 0.86 -4.95 18.21
N VAL A 66 0.32 -4.14 17.29
CA VAL A 66 0.84 -4.05 15.92
C VAL A 66 2.27 -3.53 15.91
N ALA A 67 2.59 -2.48 16.67
CA ALA A 67 3.94 -1.92 16.71
C ALA A 67 5.00 -2.94 17.17
N LEU A 68 4.63 -3.84 18.10
CA LEU A 68 5.51 -4.91 18.57
C LEU A 68 5.65 -6.05 17.55
N ALA A 69 4.62 -6.32 16.76
CA ALA A 69 4.61 -7.41 15.77
C ALA A 69 5.28 -7.05 14.43
N VAL A 70 5.49 -5.76 14.16
CA VAL A 70 6.10 -5.27 12.92
C VAL A 70 7.59 -5.63 12.88
N ASP A 71 7.93 -6.57 12.01
CA ASP A 71 9.28 -7.16 11.89
C ASP A 71 10.01 -6.78 10.59
N GLY A 72 9.38 -6.02 9.70
CA GLY A 72 9.92 -5.68 8.38
C GLY A 72 9.76 -6.78 7.33
N ARG A 73 9.10 -7.90 7.66
CA ARG A 73 8.94 -9.05 6.75
C ARG A 73 7.48 -9.30 6.41
N ARG A 74 6.56 -9.06 7.34
CA ARG A 74 5.14 -9.37 7.16
C ARG A 74 4.39 -8.19 6.55
N THR A 75 3.42 -8.52 5.69
CA THR A 75 2.41 -7.56 5.22
C THR A 75 1.36 -7.33 6.33
N PRO A 76 0.52 -6.29 6.24
CA PRO A 76 -0.56 -6.07 7.22
C PRO A 76 -1.49 -7.27 7.39
N ALA A 77 -1.78 -7.99 6.30
CA ALA A 77 -2.56 -9.22 6.37
C ALA A 77 -1.84 -10.34 7.15
N GLY A 78 -0.51 -10.43 7.01
CA GLY A 78 0.30 -11.38 7.78
C GLY A 78 0.35 -11.05 9.27
N VAL A 79 0.52 -9.76 9.62
CA VAL A 79 0.48 -9.29 11.01
C VAL A 79 -0.90 -9.51 11.63
N ALA A 80 -1.98 -9.20 10.88
CA ALA A 80 -3.34 -9.43 11.33
C ALA A 80 -3.62 -10.91 11.65
N ALA A 81 -3.13 -11.82 10.80
CA ALA A 81 -3.27 -13.26 11.00
C ALA A 81 -2.52 -13.74 12.25
N GLU A 82 -1.30 -13.24 12.50
CA GLU A 82 -0.53 -13.58 13.70
C GLU A 82 -1.19 -13.08 14.99
N LEU A 83 -1.75 -11.87 14.95
CA LEU A 83 -2.44 -11.27 16.10
C LEU A 83 -3.88 -11.80 16.29
N GLY A 84 -4.39 -12.63 15.38
CA GLY A 84 -5.78 -13.10 15.41
C GLY A 84 -6.80 -11.96 15.24
N ARG A 85 -6.43 -10.90 14.51
CA ARG A 85 -7.26 -9.69 14.31
C ARG A 85 -7.79 -9.58 12.88
N PRO A 86 -8.91 -8.87 12.67
CA PRO A 86 -9.35 -8.52 11.32
C PRO A 86 -8.30 -7.66 10.59
N VAL A 87 -8.07 -7.94 9.30
CA VAL A 87 -7.08 -7.21 8.48
C VAL A 87 -7.37 -5.70 8.45
N VAL A 88 -8.64 -5.31 8.40
CA VAL A 88 -9.04 -3.89 8.40
C VAL A 88 -8.56 -3.16 9.67
N VAL A 89 -8.64 -3.81 10.83
CA VAL A 89 -8.20 -3.25 12.11
C VAL A 89 -6.67 -3.07 12.11
N CYS A 90 -5.95 -4.06 11.59
CA CYS A 90 -4.49 -3.98 11.46
C CYS A 90 -4.07 -2.87 10.48
N LEU A 91 -4.77 -2.73 9.34
CA LEU A 91 -4.51 -1.66 8.37
C LEU A 91 -4.71 -0.27 8.96
N GLU A 92 -5.79 -0.05 9.72
CA GLU A 92 -6.04 1.22 10.40
C GLU A 92 -4.96 1.53 11.43
N ALA A 93 -4.54 0.53 12.22
CA ALA A 93 -3.44 0.67 13.17
C ALA A 93 -2.10 1.00 12.48
N VAL A 94 -1.74 0.30 11.40
CA VAL A 94 -0.53 0.56 10.60
C VAL A 94 -0.55 1.98 10.03
N ARG A 95 -1.70 2.45 9.54
CA ARG A 95 -1.84 3.82 9.02
C ARG A 95 -1.68 4.86 10.13
N ALA A 96 -2.29 4.65 11.30
CA ALA A 96 -2.11 5.52 12.45
C ALA A 96 -0.65 5.56 12.91
N LEU A 97 0.03 4.41 13.00
CA LEU A 97 1.45 4.33 13.33
C LEU A 97 2.35 4.99 12.27
N THR A 98 1.96 4.92 10.98
CA THR A 98 2.66 5.64 9.92
C THR A 98 2.51 7.15 10.10
N ALA A 99 1.31 7.64 10.42
CA ALA A 99 1.05 9.05 10.69
C ALA A 99 1.83 9.58 11.89
N LEU A 100 2.10 8.71 12.87
CA LEU A 100 2.94 8.99 14.05
C LEU A 100 4.45 8.86 13.76
N GLY A 101 4.85 8.47 12.55
CA GLY A 101 6.25 8.25 12.19
C GLY A 101 6.89 7.04 12.86
N LEU A 102 6.08 6.09 13.36
CA LEU A 102 6.53 4.85 14.00
C LEU A 102 6.65 3.68 13.01
N VAL A 103 5.97 3.79 11.87
CA VAL A 103 6.06 2.85 10.74
C VAL A 103 6.46 3.62 9.48
N GLU A 104 7.34 3.02 8.68
CA GLU A 104 7.79 3.60 7.41
C GLU A 104 6.68 3.53 6.36
N ARG A 105 6.42 4.65 5.66
CA ARG A 105 5.51 4.67 4.52
C ARG A 105 6.20 4.02 3.32
N PRO A 106 5.58 3.03 2.65
CA PRO A 106 6.14 2.49 1.43
C PRO A 106 6.03 3.53 0.32
N VAL A 107 7.16 3.81 -0.30
CA VAL A 107 7.26 4.67 -1.47
C VAL A 107 7.15 3.80 -2.73
N VAL A 108 6.34 4.25 -3.70
CA VAL A 108 6.34 3.67 -5.05
C VAL A 108 7.55 4.26 -5.77
N GLY A 109 8.63 3.49 -5.81
CA GLY A 109 9.79 3.78 -6.64
C GLY A 109 10.01 2.64 -7.63
N VAL A 110 10.31 2.97 -8.89
CA VAL A 110 11.07 2.08 -9.78
C VAL A 110 12.41 1.84 -9.08
N GLY A 111 12.47 0.82 -8.21
CA GLY A 111 13.50 0.68 -7.18
C GLY A 111 13.06 1.27 -5.83
N GLY A 112 12.35 0.48 -5.04
CA GLY A 112 11.99 0.83 -3.66
C GLY A 112 13.20 0.91 -2.72
N PRO A 113 13.00 1.27 -1.43
CA PRO A 113 14.08 1.34 -0.45
C PRO A 113 14.56 -0.08 -0.08
N LEU A 114 15.45 -0.63 -0.90
CA LEU A 114 16.29 -1.77 -0.54
C LEU A 114 17.35 -1.28 0.46
N ARG A 115 17.01 -1.21 1.76
CA ARG A 115 18.02 -1.18 2.83
C ARG A 115 18.68 -2.55 2.94
N ARG A 116 19.41 -2.95 1.89
CA ARG A 116 20.54 -3.88 1.98
C ARG A 116 21.54 -3.54 0.87
N ARG A 117 22.35 -2.50 1.08
CA ARG A 117 23.65 -2.40 0.41
C ARG A 117 24.54 -3.51 0.99
N VAL A 118 24.41 -4.72 0.46
CA VAL A 118 25.62 -5.53 0.25
C VAL A 118 26.29 -4.89 -0.96
N ARG A 119 27.52 -4.40 -0.79
CA ARG A 119 28.35 -4.00 -1.95
C ARG A 119 28.49 -5.23 -2.84
N HIS A 120 27.83 -5.23 -3.98
CA HIS A 120 28.34 -5.95 -5.14
C HIS A 120 29.08 -4.92 -6.00
N PRO A 121 30.42 -5.00 -6.12
CA PRO A 121 31.11 -4.40 -7.23
C PRO A 121 30.83 -5.27 -8.46
N GLY A 122 30.16 -4.71 -9.47
CA GLY A 122 29.84 -5.43 -10.71
C GLY A 122 28.76 -4.73 -11.52
N GLU A 123 29.19 -3.69 -12.26
CA GLU A 123 28.72 -3.27 -13.59
C GLU A 123 27.22 -3.22 -13.94
N VAL A 124 26.78 -2.02 -14.34
CA VAL A 124 25.44 -1.73 -14.88
C VAL A 124 25.58 -1.29 -16.34
N PRO A 125 24.91 -1.93 -17.30
CA PRO A 125 24.47 -1.25 -18.51
C PRO A 125 23.05 -0.74 -18.28
N GLY A 126 22.91 0.58 -18.23
CA GLY A 126 21.65 1.26 -17.97
C GLY A 126 20.65 1.08 -19.11
N GLY A 127 19.46 0.60 -18.75
CA GLY A 127 18.25 0.69 -19.56
C GLY A 127 17.11 1.15 -18.66
N ARG A 128 16.88 2.46 -18.59
CA ARG A 128 15.74 3.07 -17.90
C ARG A 128 14.50 2.75 -18.74
N LEU A 129 13.72 1.73 -18.34
CA LEU A 129 12.34 1.61 -18.77
C LEU A 129 11.54 2.71 -18.08
N GLU A 130 11.53 3.90 -18.69
CA GLU A 130 10.43 4.85 -18.48
C GLU A 130 9.16 4.14 -18.97
N PRO A 131 8.11 3.99 -18.13
CA PRO A 131 6.81 3.57 -18.65
C PRO A 131 6.40 4.58 -19.73
N PRO A 132 5.85 4.14 -20.88
CA PRO A 132 5.48 5.06 -21.95
C PRO A 132 4.54 6.13 -21.36
N PRO A 133 4.75 7.42 -21.69
CA PRO A 133 3.90 8.47 -21.18
C PRO A 133 2.47 8.17 -21.62
N VAL A 134 1.59 7.95 -20.65
CA VAL A 134 0.17 7.76 -20.93
C VAL A 134 -0.35 9.08 -21.49
N ASP A 135 -0.68 9.13 -22.78
CA ASP A 135 -1.10 10.37 -23.42
C ASP A 135 -2.47 10.84 -22.89
N LEU A 136 -2.65 12.17 -22.90
CA LEU A 136 -3.88 12.81 -22.40
C LEU A 136 -5.11 12.35 -23.20
N GLU A 137 -4.94 12.01 -24.47
CA GLU A 137 -6.04 11.58 -25.31
C GLU A 137 -6.58 10.21 -24.90
N THR A 138 -5.70 9.28 -24.56
CA THR A 138 -6.01 7.94 -24.05
C THR A 138 -6.74 8.06 -22.71
N LEU A 139 -6.31 8.99 -21.85
CA LEU A 139 -7.02 9.28 -20.59
C LEU A 139 -8.40 9.90 -20.83
N MET A 140 -8.53 10.81 -21.79
CA MET A 140 -9.82 11.41 -22.17
C MET A 140 -10.77 10.37 -22.79
N ARG A 141 -10.24 9.47 -23.61
CA ARG A 141 -10.97 8.38 -24.25
C ARG A 141 -11.46 7.36 -23.22
N LEU A 142 -10.61 7.04 -22.23
CA LEU A 142 -10.97 6.20 -21.09
C LEU A 142 -12.06 6.84 -20.24
N ARG A 143 -11.94 8.12 -19.87
CA ARG A 143 -12.98 8.85 -19.12
C ARG A 143 -14.33 8.80 -19.84
N ALA A 144 -14.34 9.14 -21.13
CA ALA A 144 -15.55 9.13 -21.94
C ALA A 144 -16.16 7.72 -22.11
N ALA A 145 -15.35 6.67 -22.06
CA ALA A 145 -15.84 5.28 -22.08
C ALA A 145 -16.48 4.89 -20.74
N LEU A 146 -15.94 5.37 -19.62
CA LEU A 146 -16.45 5.06 -18.28
C LEU A 146 -17.73 5.84 -17.94
N GLU A 147 -17.96 7.01 -18.54
CA GLU A 147 -19.17 7.83 -18.35
C GLU A 147 -20.41 7.29 -19.11
N ARG A 148 -20.22 6.39 -20.09
CA ARG A 148 -21.29 5.84 -20.93
C ARG A 148 -21.85 4.49 -20.43
N VAL A 149 -21.51 4.09 -19.20
CA VAL A 149 -21.93 2.83 -18.55
C VAL A 149 -22.65 3.11 -17.24
#